data_AF-A0A453K6T9-F1
#
_entry.id   AF-A0A453K6T9-F1
#
_cell.length_a   1.000
_cell.length_b   1.000
_cell.length_c   1.000
_cell.angle_alpha   90.00
_cell.angle_beta   90.00
_cell.angle_gamma   90.00
#
_symmetry.space_group_name_H-M   'P 1'
#
loop_
_entity.id
_entity.type
_entity.pdbx_description
1 polymer ?
#
loop_
_entity_poly.entity_id
_entity_poly.type
_entity_poly.pdbx_seq_one_letter_code
_entity_poly.pdbx_strand_id
1 'polypeptide(L)'
;MNSWSCNGEFKSGTTEFVRSIRARRRYWARSYAGWRRFRRAQPNTAHYALASLERIGRVHTMVTQNVDRLHHRAGSKPVELHGSVYEVICLDCGTSISRESFQEQVKDLNPKWALAIDSLEEGQPGSSRSFGMQQRPDGDIEIDEKFWEQDFDIPSCSQCGGVLKPDVVMFGDNVPRERADSAKEAARNCDALLVVGSAVMTMSAFRLARLAHEANAPIAAINIGGTRADSIISLKINARCGEILPRVLQMGSLAVPSIS
;
A
#
# COMPACT_ATOMS: atom_id res chain seq x y z
N MET A 1 -8.12 3.51 10.14
CA MET A 1 -7.27 2.56 9.39
C MET A 1 -6.34 1.93 10.40
N ASN A 2 -6.17 0.61 10.39
CA ASN A 2 -4.97 0.04 10.98
C ASN A 2 -3.84 0.58 10.11
N SER A 3 -3.21 1.65 10.59
CA SER A 3 -1.93 2.08 10.05
C SER A 3 -1.02 0.88 10.24
N TRP A 4 -0.71 0.18 9.16
CA TRP A 4 0.50 -0.60 9.15
C TRP A 4 1.63 0.42 9.07
N SER A 5 1.92 1.01 10.23
CA SER A 5 3.28 1.42 10.49
C SER A 5 4.08 0.15 10.35
N CYS A 6 5.01 0.19 9.41
CA CYS A 6 6.18 -0.67 9.41
C CYS A 6 6.89 -0.37 10.75
N ASN A 7 6.37 -0.94 11.84
CA ASN A 7 6.94 -0.82 13.18
C ASN A 7 8.21 -1.65 13.13
N GLY A 8 9.30 -0.94 12.85
CA GLY A 8 10.69 -1.33 13.05
C GLY A 8 11.04 -2.75 12.63
N GLU A 9 11.49 -2.93 11.38
CA GLU A 9 12.80 -3.57 11.13
C GLU A 9 13.13 -3.83 9.66
N PHE A 10 12.22 -3.69 8.68
CA PHE A 10 12.62 -4.02 7.30
C PHE A 10 12.01 -3.16 6.20
N LYS A 11 12.77 -2.18 5.72
CA LYS A 11 12.55 -1.53 4.42
C LYS A 11 13.42 -2.25 3.40
N SER A 12 12.84 -3.12 2.58
CA SER A 12 13.58 -3.67 1.43
C SER A 12 13.92 -2.53 0.48
N GLY A 13 15.21 -2.24 0.33
CA GLY A 13 15.69 -1.23 -0.60
C GLY A 13 15.76 -1.79 -2.02
N THR A 14 15.42 -0.98 -3.03
CA THR A 14 15.41 -1.44 -4.43
C THR A 14 16.77 -1.97 -4.87
N THR A 15 17.85 -1.26 -4.52
CA THR A 15 19.23 -1.65 -4.87
C THR A 15 19.60 -3.02 -4.29
N GLU A 16 19.19 -3.29 -3.06
CA GLU A 16 19.43 -4.58 -2.40
C GLU A 16 18.65 -5.70 -3.10
N PHE A 17 17.36 -5.47 -3.39
CA PHE A 17 16.51 -6.42 -4.08
C PHE A 17 17.06 -6.78 -5.49
N VAL A 18 17.48 -5.77 -6.25
CA VAL A 18 18.00 -5.98 -7.61
C VAL A 18 19.33 -6.73 -7.59
N ARG A 19 20.23 -6.40 -6.66
CA ARG A 19 21.59 -6.94 -6.65
C ARG A 19 21.77 -8.27 -5.92
N SER A 20 20.86 -8.65 -5.04
CA SER A 20 21.04 -9.82 -4.16
C SER A 20 19.92 -10.85 -4.31
N ILE A 21 20.27 -12.05 -4.76
CA ILE A 21 19.33 -13.19 -4.76
C ILE A 21 18.83 -13.52 -3.35
N ARG A 22 19.70 -13.39 -2.34
CA ARG A 22 19.33 -13.57 -0.92
C ARG A 22 18.24 -12.58 -0.51
N ALA A 23 18.37 -11.31 -0.91
CA ALA A 23 17.36 -10.29 -0.62
C ALA A 23 16.03 -10.56 -1.34
N ARG A 24 16.07 -11.05 -2.60
CA ARG A 24 14.87 -11.46 -3.33
C ARG A 24 14.17 -12.65 -2.69
N ARG A 25 14.93 -13.68 -2.27
CA ARG A 25 14.40 -14.85 -1.58
C ARG A 25 13.70 -14.45 -0.29
N ARG A 26 14.37 -13.65 0.55
CA ARG A 26 13.77 -13.11 1.78
C ARG A 26 12.47 -12.36 1.52
N TYR A 27 12.47 -11.46 0.53
CA TYR A 27 11.28 -10.67 0.18
C TYR A 27 10.14 -11.57 -0.30
N TRP A 28 10.39 -12.43 -1.29
CA TRP A 28 9.35 -13.25 -1.91
C TRP A 28 8.83 -14.35 -0.98
N ALA A 29 9.66 -14.94 -0.12
CA ALA A 29 9.21 -15.90 0.89
C ALA A 29 8.21 -15.27 1.87
N ARG A 30 8.54 -14.09 2.41
CA ARG A 30 7.65 -13.35 3.31
C ARG A 30 6.38 -12.86 2.59
N SER A 31 6.53 -12.36 1.36
CA SER A 31 5.41 -11.92 0.52
C SER A 31 4.47 -13.07 0.18
N TYR A 32 4.99 -14.25 -0.16
CA TYR A 32 4.22 -15.47 -0.43
C TYR A 32 3.38 -15.88 0.78
N ALA A 33 4.01 -15.93 1.97
CA ALA A 33 3.32 -16.27 3.22
C ALA A 33 2.27 -15.20 3.60
N GLY A 34 2.62 -13.92 3.46
CA GLY A 34 1.75 -12.79 3.79
C GLY A 34 0.59 -12.55 2.82
N TRP A 35 0.65 -13.10 1.60
CA TRP A 35 -0.31 -12.83 0.53
C TRP A 35 -1.77 -13.09 0.92
N ARG A 36 -2.02 -14.14 1.72
CA ARG A 36 -3.35 -14.50 2.23
C ARG A 36 -4.05 -13.34 2.95
N ARG A 37 -3.30 -12.45 3.61
CA ARG A 37 -3.84 -11.29 4.33
C ARG A 37 -4.32 -10.21 3.37
N PHE A 38 -3.51 -9.87 2.37
CA PHE A 38 -3.89 -8.91 1.34
C PHE A 38 -5.14 -9.36 0.60
N ARG A 39 -5.20 -10.64 0.21
CA ARG A 39 -6.36 -11.23 -0.45
C ARG A 39 -7.65 -11.13 0.38
N ARG A 40 -7.56 -11.31 1.71
CA ARG A 40 -8.73 -11.31 2.61
C ARG A 40 -9.16 -9.93 3.08
N ALA A 41 -8.25 -8.94 3.11
CA ALA A 41 -8.56 -7.59 3.57
C ALA A 41 -9.78 -7.04 2.83
N GLN A 42 -10.69 -6.35 3.53
CA GLN A 42 -11.89 -5.76 2.94
C GLN A 42 -11.86 -4.24 3.13
N PRO A 43 -12.47 -3.47 2.22
CA PRO A 43 -12.64 -2.04 2.43
C PRO A 43 -13.45 -1.79 3.70
N ASN A 44 -13.04 -0.78 4.48
CA ASN A 44 -13.77 -0.31 5.65
C ASN A 44 -14.65 0.90 5.31
N THR A 45 -15.39 1.40 6.31
CA THR A 45 -16.31 2.54 6.17
C THR A 45 -15.66 3.79 5.59
N ALA A 46 -14.38 4.07 5.85
CA ALA A 46 -13.68 5.21 5.26
C ALA A 46 -13.54 5.06 3.73
N HIS A 47 -13.24 3.86 3.24
CA HIS A 47 -13.09 3.62 1.81
C HIS A 47 -14.43 3.80 1.08
N TYR A 48 -15.50 3.21 1.61
CA TYR A 48 -16.84 3.38 1.05
C TYR A 48 -17.32 4.83 1.12
N ALA A 49 -16.93 5.54 2.18
CA ALA A 49 -17.28 6.94 2.31
C ALA A 49 -16.61 7.80 1.22
N LEU A 50 -15.30 7.62 1.01
CA LEU A 50 -14.55 8.30 -0.04
C LEU A 50 -15.07 7.95 -1.44
N ALA A 51 -15.35 6.66 -1.70
CA ALA A 51 -15.95 6.23 -2.96
C ALA A 51 -17.31 6.88 -3.23
N SER A 52 -18.07 7.15 -2.17
CA SER A 52 -19.36 7.85 -2.29
C SER A 52 -19.19 9.33 -2.55
N LEU A 53 -18.23 10.00 -1.90
CA LEU A 53 -17.88 11.39 -2.17
C LEU A 53 -17.35 11.58 -3.61
N GLU A 54 -16.57 10.63 -4.12
CA GLU A 54 -16.10 10.61 -5.51
C GLU A 54 -17.27 10.49 -6.49
N ARG A 55 -18.19 9.55 -6.23
CA ARG A 55 -19.37 9.33 -7.08
C ARG A 55 -20.28 10.56 -7.19
N ILE A 56 -20.41 11.35 -6.14
CA ILE A 56 -21.21 12.58 -6.13
C ILE A 56 -20.41 13.83 -6.54
N GLY A 57 -19.18 13.67 -7.04
CA GLY A 57 -18.35 14.76 -7.56
C GLY A 57 -17.74 15.67 -6.49
N ARG A 58 -17.70 15.24 -5.22
CA ARG A 58 -17.06 15.99 -4.11
C ARG A 58 -15.58 15.63 -3.90
N VAL A 59 -15.15 14.48 -4.42
CA VAL A 59 -13.73 14.13 -4.56
C VAL A 59 -13.46 13.96 -6.05
N HIS A 60 -12.68 14.87 -6.64
CA HIS A 60 -12.38 14.84 -8.07
C HIS A 60 -11.29 13.80 -8.40
N THR A 61 -10.19 13.84 -7.64
CA THR A 61 -9.06 12.92 -7.81
C THR A 61 -8.65 12.35 -6.46
N MET A 62 -8.42 11.04 -6.42
CA MET A 62 -7.88 10.36 -5.26
C MET A 62 -6.45 9.90 -5.57
N VAL A 63 -5.51 10.18 -4.67
CA VAL A 63 -4.15 9.64 -4.72
C VAL A 63 -3.94 8.78 -3.49
N THR A 64 -3.47 7.55 -3.66
CA THR A 64 -3.18 6.64 -2.54
C THR A 64 -1.71 6.24 -2.50
N GLN A 65 -1.16 6.22 -1.29
CA GLN A 65 0.15 5.61 -1.00
C GLN A 65 0.02 4.11 -0.72
N ASN A 66 -1.20 3.64 -0.48
CA ASN A 66 -1.43 2.23 -0.17
C ASN A 66 -1.34 1.41 -1.44
N VAL A 67 -0.88 0.18 -1.30
CA VAL A 67 -0.65 -0.78 -2.39
C VAL A 67 -1.68 -1.92 -2.39
N ASP A 68 -2.73 -1.80 -1.57
CA ASP A 68 -3.65 -2.87 -1.16
C ASP A 68 -4.94 -3.01 -2.00
N ARG A 69 -5.16 -2.11 -2.96
CA ARG A 69 -6.38 -2.00 -3.79
C ARG A 69 -7.70 -1.91 -3.02
N LEU A 70 -7.71 -1.55 -1.73
CA LEU A 70 -8.95 -1.43 -0.96
C LEU A 70 -9.84 -0.27 -1.45
N HIS A 71 -9.24 0.79 -1.98
CA HIS A 71 -10.00 1.87 -2.64
C HIS A 71 -10.69 1.40 -3.92
N HIS A 72 -9.99 0.65 -4.78
CA HIS A 72 -10.59 0.05 -5.98
C HIS A 72 -11.77 -0.85 -5.63
N ARG A 73 -11.61 -1.70 -4.61
CA ARG A 73 -12.66 -2.61 -4.14
C ARG A 73 -13.85 -1.89 -3.51
N ALA A 74 -13.67 -0.67 -3.00
CA ALA A 74 -14.76 0.18 -2.54
C ALA A 74 -15.49 0.94 -3.67
N GLY A 75 -14.96 0.88 -4.91
CA GLY A 75 -15.52 1.54 -6.09
C GLY A 75 -14.85 2.84 -6.49
N SER A 76 -13.72 3.21 -5.86
CA SER A 76 -12.91 4.38 -6.24
C SER A 76 -11.93 4.08 -7.38
N LYS A 77 -11.41 5.12 -8.04
CA LYS A 77 -10.38 4.98 -9.08
C LYS A 77 -9.13 5.84 -8.77
N PRO A 78 -8.37 5.51 -7.72
CA PRO A 78 -7.24 6.33 -7.31
C PRO A 78 -6.04 6.21 -8.27
N VAL A 79 -5.19 7.23 -8.25
CA VAL A 79 -3.80 7.12 -8.68
C VAL A 79 -3.03 6.36 -7.59
N GLU A 80 -2.57 5.15 -7.89
CA GLU A 80 -1.73 4.31 -7.01
C GLU A 80 -0.28 4.82 -7.01
N LEU A 81 0.02 5.81 -6.17
CA LEU A 81 1.31 6.52 -6.17
C LEU A 81 2.50 5.57 -5.96
N HIS A 82 2.32 4.51 -5.16
CA HIS A 82 3.36 3.52 -4.88
C HIS A 82 3.13 2.18 -5.60
N GLY A 83 2.22 2.15 -6.57
CA GLY A 83 1.86 0.92 -7.29
C GLY A 83 0.97 -0.02 -6.47
N SER A 84 1.05 -1.31 -6.76
CA SER A 84 0.13 -2.32 -6.23
C SER A 84 0.84 -3.64 -5.93
N VAL A 85 0.50 -4.30 -4.81
CA VAL A 85 0.98 -5.66 -4.54
C VAL A 85 0.31 -6.72 -5.40
N TYR A 86 -0.73 -6.35 -6.18
CA TYR A 86 -1.48 -7.25 -7.04
C TYR A 86 -0.86 -7.44 -8.43
N GLU A 87 0.25 -6.74 -8.72
CA GLU A 87 0.98 -6.86 -9.98
C GLU A 87 2.45 -7.19 -9.71
N VAL A 88 3.04 -7.99 -10.59
CA VAL A 88 4.46 -8.34 -10.60
C VAL A 88 5.02 -8.01 -11.97
N ILE A 89 6.12 -7.28 -12.01
CA ILE A 89 6.75 -6.79 -13.24
C ILE A 89 8.12 -7.42 -13.43
N CYS A 90 8.47 -7.70 -14.68
CA CYS A 90 9.84 -8.03 -15.05
C CYS A 90 10.68 -6.75 -15.14
N LEU A 91 11.84 -6.74 -14.47
CA LEU A 91 12.75 -5.61 -14.49
C LEU A 91 13.47 -5.42 -15.83
N ASP A 92 13.53 -6.46 -16.65
CA ASP A 92 14.28 -6.44 -17.92
C ASP A 92 13.39 -6.13 -19.11
N CYS A 93 12.23 -6.79 -19.23
CA CYS A 93 11.32 -6.62 -20.37
C CYS A 93 10.03 -5.85 -20.06
N GLY A 94 9.77 -5.50 -18.80
CA GLY A 94 8.56 -4.76 -18.40
C GLY A 94 7.25 -5.57 -18.43
N THR A 95 7.28 -6.85 -18.78
CA THR A 95 6.09 -7.72 -18.75
C THR A 95 5.47 -7.72 -17.36
N SER A 96 4.17 -7.44 -17.28
CA SER A 96 3.38 -7.52 -16.05
C SER A 96 2.62 -8.85 -15.99
N ILE A 97 2.58 -9.44 -14.81
CA ILE A 97 1.77 -10.62 -14.49
C ILE A 97 0.99 -10.37 -13.20
N SER A 98 -0.20 -10.95 -13.10
CA SER A 98 -1.00 -10.83 -11.88
C SER A 98 -0.30 -11.52 -10.71
N ARG A 99 -0.46 -10.95 -9.51
CA ARG A 99 0.11 -11.52 -8.29
C ARG A 99 -0.44 -12.92 -8.01
N GLU A 100 -1.69 -13.20 -8.38
CA GLU A 100 -2.30 -14.53 -8.31
C GLU A 100 -1.57 -15.55 -9.18
N SER A 101 -1.30 -15.24 -10.45
CA SER A 101 -0.55 -16.15 -11.34
C SER A 101 0.86 -16.38 -10.82
N PHE A 102 1.54 -15.31 -10.38
CA PHE A 102 2.87 -15.43 -9.77
C PHE A 102 2.83 -16.26 -8.48
N GLN A 103 1.78 -16.14 -7.66
CA GLN A 103 1.62 -16.91 -6.43
C GLN A 103 1.51 -18.41 -6.72
N GLU A 104 0.75 -18.83 -7.74
CA GLU A 104 0.67 -20.24 -8.13
C GLU A 104 2.02 -20.76 -8.66
N GLN A 105 2.74 -19.96 -9.45
CA GLN A 105 4.09 -20.35 -9.90
C GLN A 105 5.06 -20.54 -8.72
N VAL A 106 5.02 -19.65 -7.72
CA VAL A 106 5.81 -19.81 -6.50
C VAL A 106 5.39 -21.08 -5.75
N LYS A 107 4.09 -21.37 -5.66
CA LYS A 107 3.57 -22.58 -5.00
C LYS A 107 4.10 -23.86 -5.68
N ASP A 108 4.05 -23.91 -7.00
CA ASP A 108 4.50 -25.07 -7.79
C ASP A 108 6.00 -25.34 -7.65
N LEU A 109 6.81 -24.28 -7.58
CA LEU A 109 8.25 -24.39 -7.34
C LEU A 109 8.58 -24.76 -5.88
N ASN A 110 7.70 -24.45 -4.93
CA ASN A 110 7.97 -24.58 -3.50
C ASN A 110 6.89 -25.43 -2.79
N PRO A 111 6.68 -26.70 -3.15
CA PRO A 111 5.59 -27.52 -2.62
C PRO A 111 5.66 -27.72 -1.09
N LYS A 112 6.87 -27.82 -0.52
CA LYS A 112 7.07 -27.90 0.93
C LYS A 112 6.59 -26.64 1.67
N TRP A 113 6.83 -25.47 1.07
CA TRP A 113 6.38 -24.19 1.61
C TRP A 113 4.87 -24.02 1.52
N ALA A 114 4.29 -24.46 0.39
CA ALA A 114 2.84 -24.46 0.21
C ALA A 114 2.15 -25.29 1.30
N LEU A 115 2.60 -26.54 1.50
CA LEU A 115 2.09 -27.42 2.55
C LEU A 115 2.27 -26.80 3.94
N ALA A 116 3.42 -26.22 4.23
CA ALA A 116 3.68 -25.55 5.51
C ALA A 116 2.69 -24.40 5.76
N ILE A 117 2.49 -23.53 4.77
CA ILE A 117 1.59 -22.37 4.88
C ILE A 117 0.12 -22.79 5.01
N ASP A 118 -0.31 -23.83 4.30
CA ASP A 118 -1.66 -24.39 4.39
C ASP A 118 -1.89 -25.09 5.74
N SER A 119 -0.83 -25.65 6.34
CA SER A 119 -0.87 -26.30 7.65
C SER A 119 -0.82 -25.34 8.85
N LEU A 120 -0.54 -24.04 8.62
CA LEU A 120 -0.60 -23.03 9.68
C LEU A 120 -2.07 -22.87 10.11
N GLU A 121 -2.45 -23.52 11.20
CA GLU A 121 -3.77 -23.35 11.83
C GLU A 121 -4.03 -21.87 12.13
N GLU A 122 -5.19 -21.40 11.68
CA GLU A 122 -5.59 -20.00 11.82
C GLU A 122 -5.76 -19.64 13.30
N GLY A 123 -5.01 -18.63 13.76
CA GLY A 123 -5.40 -17.87 14.94
C GLY A 123 -4.87 -18.35 16.29
N GLN A 124 -3.83 -19.20 16.34
CA GLN A 124 -3.06 -19.43 17.57
C GLN A 124 -1.71 -18.69 17.53
N PRO A 125 -1.57 -17.55 18.23
CA PRO A 125 -0.28 -16.89 18.41
C PRO A 125 0.74 -17.85 19.04
N GLY A 126 1.93 -17.96 18.45
CA GLY A 126 3.03 -18.77 19.02
C GLY A 126 3.02 -20.28 18.68
N SER A 127 2.23 -20.75 17.73
CA SER A 127 2.30 -22.14 17.24
C SER A 127 3.55 -22.38 16.38
N SER A 128 4.63 -22.84 17.01
CA SER A 128 5.86 -23.28 16.32
C SER A 128 5.68 -24.68 15.72
N ARG A 129 4.96 -24.85 14.61
CA ARG A 129 4.77 -26.21 14.04
C ARG A 129 4.88 -26.39 12.53
N SER A 130 5.30 -25.39 11.75
CA SER A 130 5.58 -25.63 10.33
C SER A 130 6.76 -24.81 9.83
N PHE A 131 7.88 -25.48 9.57
CA PHE A 131 8.92 -24.98 8.66
C PHE A 131 9.51 -23.60 9.03
N GLY A 132 9.72 -23.35 10.33
CA GLY A 132 10.31 -22.10 10.82
C GLY A 132 9.45 -20.85 10.72
N MET A 133 8.15 -21.01 10.44
CA MET A 133 7.20 -19.91 10.39
C MET A 133 6.53 -19.73 11.76
N GLN A 134 6.49 -18.48 12.23
CA GLN A 134 5.78 -18.10 13.44
C GLN A 134 4.83 -16.94 13.13
N GLN A 135 3.56 -17.09 13.51
CA GLN A 135 2.61 -16.00 13.43
C GLN A 135 2.76 -15.07 14.64
N ARG A 136 3.01 -13.78 14.38
CA ARG A 136 3.07 -12.70 15.37
C ARG A 136 1.67 -12.35 15.90
N PRO A 137 1.53 -11.59 17.01
CA PRO A 137 0.22 -11.17 17.53
C PRO A 137 -0.61 -10.27 16.61
N ASP A 138 0.03 -9.46 15.77
CA ASP A 138 -0.59 -8.72 14.64
C ASP A 138 -0.89 -9.64 13.43
N GLY A 139 -0.49 -10.90 13.58
CA GLY A 139 -0.56 -12.02 12.67
C GLY A 139 0.45 -12.02 11.52
N ASP A 140 1.40 -11.09 11.49
CA ASP A 140 2.48 -11.12 10.49
C ASP A 140 3.26 -12.42 10.63
N ILE A 141 3.77 -12.93 9.51
CA ILE A 141 4.48 -14.20 9.51
C ILE A 141 5.96 -13.89 9.57
N GLU A 142 6.55 -14.29 10.68
CA GLU A 142 7.99 -14.34 10.86
C GLU A 142 8.50 -15.67 10.34
N ILE A 143 9.61 -15.63 9.61
CA ILE A 143 10.20 -16.82 8.98
C ILE A 143 11.69 -16.79 9.28
N ASP A 144 12.16 -17.85 9.96
CA ASP A 144 13.57 -18.05 10.27
C ASP A 144 14.40 -18.05 8.97
N GLU A 145 15.53 -17.33 9.02
CA GLU A 145 16.42 -17.08 7.89
C GLU A 145 16.87 -18.34 7.17
N LYS A 146 17.17 -19.40 7.92
CA LYS A 146 17.71 -20.64 7.35
C LYS A 146 16.77 -21.31 6.35
N PHE A 147 15.47 -21.08 6.46
CA PHE A 147 14.48 -21.72 5.59
C PHE A 147 14.40 -21.06 4.22
N TRP A 148 14.38 -19.72 4.13
CA TRP A 148 14.26 -19.06 2.82
C TRP A 148 15.59 -18.83 2.12
N GLU A 149 16.73 -18.87 2.82
CA GLU A 149 18.03 -18.61 2.19
C GLU A 149 18.43 -19.73 1.20
N GLN A 150 18.15 -20.99 1.54
CA GLN A 150 18.54 -22.16 0.76
C GLN A 150 17.37 -22.83 0.01
N ASP A 151 16.16 -22.81 0.58
CA ASP A 151 15.03 -23.63 0.10
C ASP A 151 13.85 -22.82 -0.49
N PHE A 152 14.10 -21.62 -1.03
CA PHE A 152 13.04 -20.82 -1.67
C PHE A 152 13.39 -20.44 -3.10
N ASP A 153 12.64 -21.01 -4.04
CA ASP A 153 12.79 -20.78 -5.47
C ASP A 153 11.81 -19.71 -5.96
N ILE A 154 12.33 -18.80 -6.79
CA ILE A 154 11.58 -17.65 -7.30
C ILE A 154 11.38 -17.86 -8.79
N PRO A 155 10.14 -17.77 -9.31
CA PRO A 155 9.92 -17.80 -10.75
C PRO A 155 10.72 -16.70 -11.47
N SER A 156 11.29 -17.06 -12.62
CA SER A 156 11.83 -16.10 -13.58
C SER A 156 10.74 -15.65 -14.57
N CYS A 157 10.94 -14.50 -15.22
CA CYS A 157 10.03 -14.05 -16.26
C CYS A 157 9.92 -15.09 -17.39
N SER A 158 8.70 -15.49 -17.76
CA SER A 158 8.46 -16.46 -18.84
C SER A 158 8.81 -15.93 -20.24
N GLN A 159 8.92 -14.61 -20.40
CA GLN A 159 9.22 -13.97 -21.69
C GLN A 159 10.73 -13.83 -21.95
N CYS A 160 11.53 -13.52 -20.92
CA CYS A 160 12.95 -13.24 -21.09
C CYS A 160 13.88 -13.89 -20.05
N GLY A 161 13.36 -14.65 -19.10
CA GLY A 161 14.13 -15.21 -17.98
C GLY A 161 14.53 -14.21 -16.89
N GLY A 162 14.14 -12.95 -17.05
CA GLY A 162 14.53 -11.83 -16.20
C GLY A 162 13.94 -11.83 -14.78
N VAL A 163 14.46 -10.92 -13.95
CA VAL A 163 14.06 -10.82 -12.53
C VAL A 163 12.65 -10.23 -12.40
N LEU A 164 11.81 -10.91 -11.61
CA LEU A 164 10.47 -10.45 -11.26
C LEU A 164 10.49 -9.67 -9.94
N LYS A 165 9.85 -8.50 -9.93
CA LYS A 165 9.68 -7.60 -8.78
C LYS A 165 8.19 -7.27 -8.61
N PRO A 166 7.64 -7.14 -7.40
CA PRO A 166 6.32 -6.51 -7.23
C PRO A 166 6.31 -5.11 -7.90
N ASP A 167 5.19 -4.73 -8.50
CA ASP A 167 4.97 -3.35 -8.97
C ASP A 167 4.66 -2.41 -7.80
N VAL A 168 5.60 -2.35 -6.86
CA VAL A 168 5.57 -1.46 -5.72
C VAL A 168 6.83 -0.62 -5.71
N VAL A 169 6.68 0.67 -5.44
CA VAL A 169 7.81 1.58 -5.22
C VAL A 169 8.49 1.21 -3.91
N MET A 170 9.65 0.57 -3.99
CA MET A 170 10.45 0.20 -2.82
C MET A 170 11.21 1.41 -2.26
N PHE A 171 11.83 1.26 -1.09
CA PHE A 171 12.68 2.33 -0.57
C PHE A 171 13.88 2.55 -1.52
N GLY A 172 14.11 3.80 -1.90
CA GLY A 172 15.12 4.16 -2.89
C GLY A 172 14.67 4.08 -4.34
N ASP A 173 13.48 3.54 -4.63
CA ASP A 173 12.87 3.66 -5.97
C ASP A 173 12.37 5.09 -6.22
N ASN A 174 12.33 5.44 -7.50
CA ASN A 174 11.56 6.58 -7.97
C ASN A 174 10.12 6.13 -8.28
N VAL A 175 9.16 6.99 -7.93
CA VAL A 175 7.78 6.81 -8.40
C VAL A 175 7.78 6.92 -9.93
N PRO A 176 7.14 5.98 -10.66
CA PRO A 176 7.01 6.06 -12.11
C PRO A 176 6.51 7.43 -12.57
N ARG A 177 7.12 7.97 -13.63
CA ARG A 177 6.91 9.35 -14.07
C ARG A 177 5.44 9.68 -14.30
N GLU A 178 4.71 8.80 -14.99
CA GLU A 178 3.29 8.97 -15.29
C GLU A 178 2.45 9.12 -14.01
N ARG A 179 2.62 8.21 -13.04
CA ARG A 179 1.94 8.25 -11.73
C ARG A 179 2.29 9.54 -10.97
N ALA A 180 3.58 9.91 -10.98
CA ALA A 180 4.06 11.10 -10.30
C ALA A 180 3.52 12.38 -10.93
N ASP A 181 3.48 12.47 -12.26
CA ASP A 181 3.04 13.66 -12.97
C ASP A 181 1.53 13.84 -12.85
N SER A 182 0.74 12.75 -12.99
CA SER A 182 -0.71 12.77 -12.72
C SER A 182 -1.04 13.22 -11.29
N ALA A 183 -0.35 12.67 -10.28
CA ALA A 183 -0.58 13.07 -8.89
C ALA A 183 -0.20 14.54 -8.61
N LYS A 184 0.91 15.02 -9.19
CA LYS A 184 1.34 16.43 -9.05
C LYS A 184 0.37 17.38 -9.74
N GLU A 185 -0.13 17.02 -10.92
CA GLU A 185 -1.11 17.81 -11.65
C GLU A 185 -2.40 17.96 -10.85
N ALA A 186 -2.93 16.85 -10.32
CA ALA A 186 -4.09 16.88 -9.44
C ALA A 186 -3.86 17.77 -8.20
N ALA A 187 -2.68 17.70 -7.59
CA ALA A 187 -2.34 18.51 -6.41
C ALA A 187 -2.22 20.01 -6.73
N ARG A 188 -1.75 20.40 -7.93
CA ARG A 188 -1.63 21.81 -8.33
C ARG A 188 -2.97 22.43 -8.69
N ASN A 189 -3.90 21.63 -9.19
CA ASN A 189 -5.17 22.10 -9.74
C ASN A 189 -6.36 21.88 -8.79
N CYS A 190 -6.13 21.34 -7.59
CA CYS A 190 -7.22 21.15 -6.61
C CYS A 190 -7.61 22.48 -5.95
N ASP A 191 -8.90 22.63 -5.65
CA ASP A 191 -9.45 23.71 -4.83
C ASP A 191 -9.34 23.43 -3.33
N ALA A 192 -9.15 22.18 -2.93
CA ALA A 192 -8.83 21.76 -1.57
C ALA A 192 -8.11 20.39 -1.57
N LEU A 193 -7.25 20.16 -0.58
CA LEU A 193 -6.61 18.86 -0.35
C LEU A 193 -7.04 18.26 1.00
N LEU A 194 -7.54 17.02 0.97
CA LEU A 194 -7.84 16.24 2.17
C LEU A 194 -6.84 15.10 2.36
N VAL A 195 -6.03 15.16 3.41
CA VAL A 195 -5.12 14.08 3.83
C VAL A 195 -5.85 13.13 4.78
N VAL A 196 -5.95 11.84 4.43
CA VAL A 196 -6.66 10.84 5.25
C VAL A 196 -5.70 9.75 5.69
N GLY A 197 -5.55 9.56 7.02
CA GLY A 197 -4.82 8.43 7.59
C GLY A 197 -3.33 8.35 7.20
N SER A 198 -2.70 9.48 6.93
CA SER A 198 -1.28 9.55 6.57
C SER A 198 -0.54 10.56 7.43
N ALA A 199 0.64 10.16 7.91
CA ALA A 199 1.61 11.08 8.51
C ALA A 199 2.36 11.92 7.46
N VAL A 200 2.21 11.59 6.16
CA VAL A 200 2.83 12.31 5.03
C VAL A 200 4.35 12.44 5.17
N MET A 201 5.00 11.44 5.77
CA MET A 201 6.45 11.51 6.07
C MET A 201 7.31 11.32 4.82
N THR A 202 6.82 10.54 3.85
CA THR A 202 7.53 10.27 2.60
C THR A 202 7.59 11.53 1.75
N MET A 203 8.73 11.76 1.08
CA MET A 203 8.87 12.93 0.20
C MET A 203 7.90 12.90 -0.99
N SER A 204 7.52 11.71 -1.47
CA SER A 204 6.56 11.57 -2.56
C SER A 204 5.17 12.10 -2.17
N ALA A 205 4.70 11.82 -0.96
CA ALA A 205 3.42 12.35 -0.47
C ALA A 205 3.52 13.81 0.00
N PHE A 206 4.60 14.16 0.72
CA PHE A 206 4.79 15.52 1.24
C PHE A 206 4.87 16.55 0.12
N ARG A 207 5.45 16.19 -1.02
CA ARG A 207 5.51 17.05 -2.20
C ARG A 207 4.13 17.40 -2.74
N LEU A 208 3.14 16.49 -2.65
CA LEU A 208 1.77 16.78 -3.09
C LEU A 208 1.10 17.81 -2.17
N ALA A 209 1.25 17.66 -0.86
CA ALA A 209 0.74 18.64 0.10
C ALA A 209 1.38 20.03 -0.10
N ARG A 210 2.69 20.08 -0.36
CA ARG A 210 3.38 21.32 -0.70
C ARG A 210 2.85 21.96 -1.98
N LEU A 211 2.68 21.18 -3.05
CA LEU A 211 2.18 21.71 -4.33
C LEU A 211 0.77 22.28 -4.20
N ALA A 212 -0.12 21.62 -3.44
CA ALA A 212 -1.45 22.15 -3.14
C ALA A 212 -1.38 23.46 -2.35
N HIS A 213 -0.51 23.52 -1.33
CA HIS A 213 -0.31 24.74 -0.55
C HIS A 213 0.26 25.89 -1.39
N GLU A 214 1.25 25.62 -2.24
CA GLU A 214 1.86 26.59 -3.17
C GLU A 214 0.84 27.09 -4.21
N ALA A 215 -0.19 26.29 -4.51
CA ALA A 215 -1.34 26.67 -5.34
C ALA A 215 -2.47 27.38 -4.54
N ASN A 216 -2.25 27.69 -3.26
CA ASN A 216 -3.21 28.30 -2.33
C ASN A 216 -4.44 27.44 -2.02
N ALA A 217 -4.39 26.12 -2.26
CA ALA A 217 -5.47 25.22 -1.86
C ALA A 217 -5.47 25.02 -0.34
N PRO A 218 -6.60 25.22 0.37
CA PRO A 218 -6.73 24.84 1.77
C PRO A 218 -6.49 23.34 1.95
N ILE A 219 -5.76 23.00 3.01
CA ILE A 219 -5.41 21.62 3.33
C ILE A 219 -6.10 21.23 4.64
N ALA A 220 -6.87 20.15 4.60
CA ALA A 220 -7.44 19.50 5.76
C ALA A 220 -6.82 18.12 5.97
N ALA A 221 -6.79 17.63 7.21
CA ALA A 221 -6.32 16.28 7.52
C ALA A 221 -7.21 15.57 8.54
N ILE A 222 -7.49 14.28 8.29
CA ILE A 222 -8.07 13.36 9.27
C ILE A 222 -7.03 12.29 9.55
N ASN A 223 -6.22 12.49 10.58
CA ASN A 223 -5.11 11.60 10.92
C ASN A 223 -4.85 11.57 12.43
N ILE A 224 -4.57 10.38 12.95
CA ILE A 224 -4.14 10.23 14.34
C ILE A 224 -2.64 10.55 14.43
N GLY A 225 -2.29 11.45 15.34
CA GLY A 225 -0.89 11.86 15.57
C GLY A 225 -0.37 12.92 14.60
N GLY A 226 0.92 13.21 14.70
CA GLY A 226 1.61 14.24 13.91
C GLY A 226 1.65 13.94 12.41
N THR A 227 1.69 14.98 11.59
CA THR A 227 2.03 14.86 10.16
C THR A 227 3.18 15.78 9.82
N ARG A 228 3.97 15.40 8.82
CA ARG A 228 5.05 16.26 8.31
C ARG A 228 4.54 17.60 7.76
N ALA A 229 3.28 17.65 7.34
CA ALA A 229 2.64 18.81 6.74
C ALA A 229 1.86 19.67 7.76
N ASP A 230 1.99 19.43 9.07
CA ASP A 230 1.20 20.11 10.10
C ASP A 230 1.29 21.65 10.01
N SER A 231 2.43 22.21 9.58
CA SER A 231 2.61 23.66 9.43
C SER A 231 1.85 24.29 8.26
N ILE A 232 1.35 23.49 7.31
CA ILE A 232 0.59 23.95 6.12
C ILE A 232 -0.85 23.42 6.10
N ILE A 233 -1.27 22.68 7.13
CA ILE A 233 -2.63 22.16 7.28
C ILE A 233 -3.48 23.19 8.03
N SER A 234 -4.57 23.65 7.39
CA SER A 234 -5.51 24.62 7.96
C SER A 234 -6.48 23.99 8.95
N LEU A 235 -6.84 22.72 8.76
CA LEU A 235 -7.77 21.99 9.62
C LEU A 235 -7.28 20.57 9.86
N LYS A 236 -7.10 20.18 11.13
CA LYS A 236 -6.69 18.83 11.49
C LYS A 236 -7.66 18.19 12.48
N ILE A 237 -8.24 17.07 12.09
CA ILE A 237 -9.09 16.22 12.92
C ILE A 237 -8.27 15.03 13.38
N ASN A 238 -7.89 15.03 14.66
CA ASN A 238 -7.16 13.94 15.29
C ASN A 238 -8.13 12.82 15.72
N ALA A 239 -8.57 12.02 14.75
CA ALA A 239 -9.52 10.93 14.97
C ALA A 239 -9.38 9.81 13.95
N ARG A 240 -10.05 8.69 14.20
CA ARG A 240 -10.14 7.58 13.25
C ARG A 240 -10.94 8.00 12.01
N CYS A 241 -10.32 7.97 10.84
CA CYS A 241 -10.98 8.34 9.58
C CYS A 241 -12.28 7.56 9.28
N GLY A 242 -12.36 6.29 9.71
CA GLY A 242 -13.56 5.46 9.57
C GLY A 242 -14.75 5.90 10.43
N GLU A 243 -14.53 6.75 11.44
CA GLU A 243 -15.58 7.34 12.28
C GLU A 243 -16.00 8.72 11.76
N ILE A 244 -15.08 9.47 11.14
CA ILE A 244 -15.31 10.84 10.66
C ILE A 244 -15.92 10.87 9.26
N LEU A 245 -15.35 10.14 8.29
CA LEU A 245 -15.78 10.22 6.89
C LEU A 245 -17.25 9.83 6.67
N PRO A 246 -17.81 8.81 7.34
CA PRO A 246 -19.24 8.53 7.25
C PRO A 246 -20.13 9.68 7.75
N ARG A 247 -19.69 10.44 8.76
CA ARG A 247 -20.43 11.60 9.27
C ARG A 247 -20.41 12.76 8.27
N VAL A 248 -19.29 12.97 7.58
CA VAL A 248 -19.17 13.98 6.51
C VAL A 248 -20.19 13.71 5.40
N LEU A 249 -20.38 12.45 5.01
CA LEU A 249 -21.41 12.07 4.04
C LEU A 249 -22.84 12.37 4.51
N GLN A 250 -23.10 12.19 5.81
CA GLN A 250 -24.45 12.35 6.39
C GLN A 250 -24.82 13.80 6.69
N MET A 251 -23.85 14.71 6.80
CA MET A 251 -24.11 16.12 7.12
C MET A 251 -24.84 16.89 6.00
N GLY A 252 -24.93 16.33 4.79
CA GLY A 252 -25.48 17.04 3.64
C GLY A 252 -24.57 18.18 3.19
N SER A 253 -24.78 18.67 1.97
CA SER A 253 -24.07 19.85 1.48
C SER A 253 -24.65 21.10 2.15
N LEU A 254 -24.23 21.42 3.37
CA LEU A 254 -24.37 22.80 3.83
C LEU A 254 -23.40 23.63 2.98
N ALA A 255 -23.94 24.34 1.99
CA ALA A 255 -23.21 25.43 1.37
C ALA A 255 -22.80 26.38 2.50
N VAL A 256 -21.52 26.40 2.85
CA VAL A 256 -20.98 27.43 3.72
C VAL A 256 -20.99 28.69 2.86
N PRO A 257 -21.84 29.69 3.14
CA PRO A 257 -21.84 30.92 2.36
C PRO A 257 -20.44 31.53 2.47
N SER A 258 -19.85 31.89 1.32
CA SER A 258 -18.66 32.72 1.31
C SER A 258 -19.00 34.03 2.02
N ILE A 259 -18.38 34.27 3.17
CA ILE A 259 -18.39 35.61 3.77
C ILE A 259 -17.41 36.43 2.94
N SER A 260 -17.94 37.14 1.94
CA SER A 260 -17.24 38.19 1.20
C SER A 260 -17.00 39.41 2.09
#